data_AF-A0A853JED6-F1
#
_entry.id   AF-A0A853JED6-F1
#
_cell.length_a   1.000
_cell.length_b   1.000
_cell.length_c   1.000
_cell.angle_alpha   90.00
_cell.angle_beta   90.00
_cell.angle_gamma   90.00
#
_symmetry.space_group_name_H-M   'P 1'
#
loop_
_entity.id
_entity.type
_entity.pdbx_description
1 polymer ?
#
loop_
_entity_poly.entity_id
_entity_poly.type
_entity_poly.pdbx_seq_one_letter_code
_entity_poly.pdbx_strand_id
1 'polypeptide(L)'
;MAQNFIVVGDRIDHGGAVVSGSPFTDIDGKPVARVTDRVVCSQHGATSIVTGDATMIIDGQPVARHGDKTACGATLFSSQFRVFADIGTSAGTPARGPMTAAMAAAAVAGTQVEPPELDLQHLQGASPPTEPNWNVARDVIVDSHAALMAAGAYREYDTEAEAAREWRQHVLPVADRHGVEVGALIAQTANGKYRLGAPWSSGERATIEDIVSLAPRSAGRLTAAVHTHPAPHGWGGGDRAFSRYDRPGPDGTGGYGGEGDIQAGDFVYGYYHEINVYIADSEGLHGWIYDDYVKIQLQDRTRAVPLREGYRSF
;
A
#
# COMPACT_ATOMS: atom_id res chain seq x y z
N MET A 1 7.67 -31.61 -11.03
CA MET A 1 8.47 -31.02 -9.94
C MET A 1 7.56 -30.16 -9.10
N ALA A 2 7.78 -30.08 -7.80
CA ALA A 2 7.00 -29.20 -6.93
C ALA A 2 7.32 -27.73 -7.28
N GLN A 3 6.27 -26.92 -7.42
CA GLN A 3 6.37 -25.48 -7.63
C GLN A 3 5.61 -24.79 -6.51
N ASN A 4 6.14 -23.67 -6.01
CA ASN A 4 5.45 -22.88 -5.01
C ASN A 4 4.16 -22.29 -5.59
N PHE A 5 3.14 -22.15 -4.76
CA PHE A 5 1.94 -21.42 -5.15
C PHE A 5 2.25 -19.94 -5.29
N ILE A 6 1.46 -19.28 -6.12
CA ILE A 6 1.45 -17.83 -6.23
C ILE A 6 0.44 -17.30 -5.21
N VAL A 7 0.79 -16.21 -4.55
CA VAL A 7 -0.09 -15.46 -3.65
C VAL A 7 -0.19 -14.00 -4.09
N VAL A 8 -1.18 -13.29 -3.58
CA VAL A 8 -1.30 -11.84 -3.79
C VAL A 8 -0.01 -11.13 -3.36
N GLY A 9 0.44 -10.20 -4.21
CA GLY A 9 1.70 -9.47 -4.09
C GLY A 9 2.91 -10.11 -4.79
N ASP A 10 2.81 -11.36 -5.28
CA ASP A 10 3.87 -11.98 -6.07
C ASP A 10 4.05 -11.27 -7.43
N ARG A 11 5.29 -11.22 -7.93
CA ARG A 11 5.69 -10.37 -9.06
C ARG A 11 5.64 -11.09 -10.41
N ILE A 12 5.64 -10.31 -11.49
CA ILE A 12 5.79 -10.82 -12.86
C ILE A 12 7.02 -10.24 -13.59
N ASP A 13 7.52 -10.95 -14.60
CA ASP A 13 8.70 -10.56 -15.41
C ASP A 13 8.51 -9.29 -16.26
N HIS A 14 7.28 -8.96 -16.66
CA HIS A 14 6.94 -7.69 -17.30
C HIS A 14 6.84 -6.51 -16.30
N GLY A 15 7.13 -6.74 -15.01
CA GLY A 15 6.88 -5.79 -13.93
C GLY A 15 5.40 -5.78 -13.50
N GLY A 16 5.16 -5.43 -12.23
CA GLY A 16 3.84 -5.48 -11.60
C GLY A 16 3.66 -6.72 -10.72
N ALA A 17 2.41 -7.02 -10.34
CA ALA A 17 2.12 -8.03 -9.33
C ALA A 17 0.71 -8.62 -9.44
N VAL A 18 0.52 -9.77 -8.80
CA VAL A 18 -0.80 -10.38 -8.58
C VAL A 18 -1.57 -9.58 -7.55
N VAL A 19 -2.82 -9.24 -7.84
CA VAL A 19 -3.63 -8.31 -7.03
C VAL A 19 -4.94 -8.91 -6.54
N SER A 20 -5.30 -10.12 -6.95
CA SER A 20 -6.41 -10.87 -6.35
C SER A 20 -6.05 -12.33 -6.12
N GLY A 21 -6.80 -12.98 -5.25
CA GLY A 21 -6.63 -14.38 -4.89
C GLY A 21 -7.90 -14.95 -4.26
N SER A 22 -7.77 -16.12 -3.66
CA SER A 22 -8.84 -16.79 -2.94
C SER A 22 -9.34 -15.96 -1.74
N PRO A 23 -10.67 -15.80 -1.58
CA PRO A 23 -11.25 -15.16 -0.40
C PRO A 23 -11.28 -16.09 0.83
N PHE A 24 -10.96 -17.37 0.68
CA PHE A 24 -11.11 -18.39 1.74
C PHE A 24 -9.80 -19.11 2.08
N THR A 25 -8.79 -19.01 1.21
CA THR A 25 -7.55 -19.76 1.32
C THR A 25 -6.36 -18.81 1.19
N ASP A 26 -5.57 -18.74 2.24
CA ASP A 26 -4.32 -17.98 2.27
C ASP A 26 -3.12 -18.88 2.58
N ILE A 27 -1.93 -18.37 2.26
CA ILE A 27 -0.65 -18.89 2.77
C ILE A 27 0.02 -17.73 3.50
N ASP A 28 0.26 -17.91 4.79
CA ASP A 28 0.88 -16.91 5.66
C ASP A 28 0.14 -15.55 5.62
N GLY A 29 -1.20 -15.58 5.59
CA GLY A 29 -2.05 -14.38 5.55
C GLY A 29 -2.17 -13.73 4.16
N LYS A 30 -1.60 -14.34 3.11
CA LYS A 30 -1.72 -13.85 1.73
C LYS A 30 -2.64 -14.74 0.90
N PRO A 31 -3.70 -14.19 0.28
CA PRO A 31 -4.61 -14.96 -0.56
C PRO A 31 -3.89 -15.75 -1.67
N VAL A 32 -4.24 -17.03 -1.82
CA VAL A 32 -3.67 -17.90 -2.86
C VAL A 32 -4.25 -17.54 -4.22
N ALA A 33 -3.39 -17.32 -5.21
CA ALA A 33 -3.78 -16.98 -6.57
C ALA A 33 -4.12 -18.22 -7.40
N ARG A 34 -5.10 -18.08 -8.29
CA ARG A 34 -5.68 -19.12 -9.13
C ARG A 34 -5.81 -18.60 -10.57
N VAL A 35 -6.09 -19.49 -11.51
CA VAL A 35 -6.45 -19.11 -12.87
C VAL A 35 -7.67 -18.19 -12.83
N THR A 36 -7.64 -17.12 -13.63
CA THR A 36 -8.57 -15.96 -13.66
C THR A 36 -8.33 -14.87 -12.61
N ASP A 37 -7.52 -15.12 -11.57
CA ASP A 37 -7.16 -14.06 -10.63
C ASP A 37 -6.37 -12.94 -11.34
N ARG A 38 -6.58 -11.72 -10.86
CA ARG A 38 -6.16 -10.48 -11.50
C ARG A 38 -4.68 -10.22 -11.24
N VAL A 39 -4.01 -9.71 -12.27
CA VAL A 39 -2.61 -9.28 -12.23
C VAL A 39 -2.51 -7.92 -12.88
N VAL A 40 -1.70 -7.03 -12.31
CA VAL A 40 -1.35 -5.77 -12.95
C VAL A 40 0.02 -5.92 -13.58
N CYS A 41 0.10 -5.75 -14.89
CA CYS A 41 1.34 -5.76 -15.65
C CYS A 41 1.80 -4.33 -15.91
N SER A 42 3.04 -4.00 -15.53
CA SER A 42 3.60 -2.65 -15.74
C SER A 42 3.71 -2.28 -17.22
N GLN A 43 3.76 -3.26 -18.12
CA GLN A 43 3.81 -3.02 -19.57
C GLN A 43 2.42 -2.97 -20.24
N HIS A 44 1.48 -3.81 -19.81
CA HIS A 44 0.21 -4.04 -20.53
C HIS A 44 -1.04 -3.69 -19.73
N GLY A 45 -0.90 -3.20 -18.50
CA GLY A 45 -2.03 -2.90 -17.61
C GLY A 45 -2.66 -4.15 -17.02
N ALA A 46 -3.98 -4.08 -16.78
CA ALA A 46 -4.72 -5.18 -16.17
C ALA A 46 -4.71 -6.43 -17.06
N THR A 47 -4.42 -7.57 -16.43
CA THR A 47 -4.43 -8.88 -17.05
C THR A 47 -4.91 -9.90 -16.01
N SER A 48 -4.94 -11.18 -16.39
CA SER A 48 -5.31 -12.27 -15.50
C SER A 48 -4.36 -13.43 -15.65
N ILE A 49 -4.30 -14.29 -14.64
CA ILE A 49 -3.59 -15.56 -14.72
C ILE A 49 -4.36 -16.50 -15.66
N VAL A 50 -3.67 -17.09 -16.63
CA VAL A 50 -4.30 -17.96 -17.65
C VAL A 50 -3.78 -19.39 -17.64
N THR A 51 -2.72 -19.69 -16.88
CA THR A 51 -2.26 -21.07 -16.64
C THR A 51 -2.18 -21.38 -15.15
N GLY A 52 -2.36 -22.65 -14.81
CA GLY A 52 -2.35 -23.16 -13.45
C GLY A 52 -2.35 -24.68 -13.43
N ASP A 53 -2.41 -25.27 -12.24
CA ASP A 53 -2.48 -26.72 -12.06
C ASP A 53 -3.93 -27.22 -12.07
N ALA A 54 -4.36 -27.81 -13.19
CA ALA A 54 -5.71 -28.36 -13.32
C ALA A 54 -6.00 -29.55 -12.39
N THR A 55 -4.98 -30.14 -11.75
CA THR A 55 -5.17 -31.22 -10.77
C THR A 55 -5.34 -30.72 -9.34
N MET A 56 -5.07 -29.43 -9.09
CA MET A 56 -5.17 -28.83 -7.78
C MET A 56 -6.08 -27.60 -7.82
N ILE A 57 -7.31 -27.80 -7.35
CA ILE A 57 -8.40 -26.83 -7.43
C ILE A 57 -8.61 -26.18 -6.06
N ILE A 58 -8.60 -24.84 -6.04
CA ILE A 58 -8.94 -24.02 -4.87
C ILE A 58 -10.11 -23.13 -5.26
N ASP A 59 -11.19 -23.18 -4.46
CA ASP A 59 -12.50 -22.54 -4.70
C ASP A 59 -13.00 -22.63 -6.16
N GLY A 60 -12.86 -23.83 -6.74
CA GLY A 60 -13.36 -24.12 -8.08
C GLY A 60 -12.46 -23.67 -9.24
N GLN A 61 -11.27 -23.12 -8.96
CA GLN A 61 -10.31 -22.71 -10.00
C GLN A 61 -8.94 -23.41 -9.82
N PRO A 62 -8.24 -23.75 -10.92
CA PRO A 62 -6.87 -24.25 -10.85
C PRO A 62 -5.92 -23.29 -10.14
N VAL A 63 -5.08 -23.78 -9.23
CA VAL A 63 -4.11 -22.94 -8.51
C VAL A 63 -2.98 -22.46 -9.42
N ALA A 64 -2.55 -21.20 -9.27
CA ALA A 64 -1.41 -20.65 -9.98
C ALA A 64 -0.09 -20.97 -9.26
N ARG A 65 0.95 -21.32 -10.01
CA ARG A 65 2.25 -21.72 -9.47
C ARG A 65 3.38 -20.85 -10.04
N HIS A 66 4.53 -20.91 -9.39
CA HIS A 66 5.76 -20.32 -9.93
C HIS A 66 5.99 -20.78 -11.38
N GLY A 67 6.18 -19.81 -12.28
CA GLY A 67 6.37 -20.04 -13.71
C GLY A 67 5.08 -20.02 -14.56
N ASP A 68 3.89 -19.98 -13.95
CA ASP A 68 2.63 -19.84 -14.69
C ASP A 68 2.51 -18.46 -15.35
N LYS A 69 1.58 -18.33 -16.30
CA LYS A 69 1.49 -17.21 -17.23
C LYS A 69 0.26 -16.34 -17.01
N THR A 70 0.41 -15.06 -17.33
CA THR A 70 -0.69 -14.12 -17.49
C THR A 70 -1.16 -14.02 -18.94
N ALA A 71 -2.35 -13.47 -19.17
CA ALA A 71 -2.91 -13.30 -20.51
C ALA A 71 -2.04 -12.37 -21.39
N CYS A 72 -1.32 -11.42 -20.80
CA CYS A 72 -0.36 -10.58 -21.53
C CYS A 72 1.01 -11.27 -21.78
N GLY A 73 1.16 -12.54 -21.41
CA GLY A 73 2.35 -13.35 -21.65
C GLY A 73 3.41 -13.30 -20.54
N ALA A 74 3.17 -12.52 -19.48
CA ALA A 74 4.12 -12.38 -18.37
C ALA A 74 4.20 -13.67 -17.53
N THR A 75 5.36 -13.92 -16.92
CA THR A 75 5.63 -15.07 -16.04
C THR A 75 5.49 -14.68 -14.57
N LEU A 76 4.83 -15.52 -13.78
CA LEU A 76 4.65 -15.36 -12.33
C LEU A 76 5.86 -15.87 -11.53
N PHE A 77 6.29 -15.08 -10.54
CA PHE A 77 7.36 -15.43 -9.62
C PHE A 77 6.87 -15.44 -8.17
N SER A 78 6.84 -16.64 -7.59
CA SER A 78 6.60 -16.79 -6.15
C SER A 78 7.71 -16.14 -5.32
N SER A 79 7.32 -15.34 -4.33
CA SER A 79 8.22 -14.76 -3.32
C SER A 79 8.31 -15.58 -2.03
N GLN A 80 7.64 -16.74 -1.97
CA GLN A 80 7.62 -17.60 -0.80
C GLN A 80 8.96 -18.32 -0.62
N PHE A 81 9.53 -18.22 0.58
CA PHE A 81 10.70 -19.00 0.99
C PHE A 81 10.50 -19.50 2.43
N ARG A 82 10.81 -20.77 2.69
CA ARG A 82 10.82 -21.33 4.04
C ARG A 82 12.24 -21.78 4.39
N VAL A 83 12.73 -21.34 5.54
CA VAL A 83 14.02 -21.73 6.09
C VAL A 83 13.75 -22.64 7.28
N PHE A 84 14.31 -23.85 7.26
CA PHE A 84 14.20 -24.80 8.36
C PHE A 84 15.60 -25.05 8.93
N ALA A 85 15.71 -25.12 10.26
CA ALA A 85 16.88 -25.64 10.94
C ALA A 85 16.61 -27.13 11.22
N ASP A 86 17.36 -28.00 10.56
CA ASP A 86 17.25 -29.44 10.77
C ASP A 86 17.99 -29.84 12.07
N ILE A 87 17.44 -30.78 12.82
CA ILE A 87 18.13 -31.40 13.95
C ILE A 87 18.96 -32.54 13.35
N GLY A 88 20.16 -32.18 12.89
CA GLY A 88 20.98 -33.04 12.04
C GLY A 88 21.13 -34.48 12.55
N THR A 89 20.63 -35.43 11.76
CA THR A 89 21.20 -36.78 11.69
C THR A 89 21.87 -36.92 10.32
N SER A 90 23.20 -36.89 10.34
CA SER A 90 24.04 -36.80 9.15
C SER A 90 24.19 -38.13 8.42
N ALA A 91 24.00 -38.12 7.10
CA ALA A 91 24.79 -38.94 6.18
C ALA A 91 24.91 -38.27 4.80
N GLY A 92 26.10 -37.72 4.48
CA GLY A 92 26.66 -37.72 3.12
C GLY A 92 26.65 -36.44 2.25
N THR A 93 27.55 -35.49 2.56
CA THR A 93 28.54 -34.72 1.71
C THR A 93 28.25 -34.23 0.25
N PRO A 94 29.02 -33.26 -0.32
CA PRO A 94 28.52 -31.92 -0.66
C PRO A 94 28.78 -31.47 -2.12
N ALA A 95 28.27 -30.30 -2.54
CA ALA A 95 28.89 -29.53 -3.62
C ALA A 95 28.74 -28.01 -3.45
N ARG A 96 29.88 -27.33 -3.55
CA ARG A 96 30.10 -25.88 -3.55
C ARG A 96 29.64 -25.22 -4.86
N GLY A 97 29.21 -23.96 -4.77
CA GLY A 97 29.21 -22.98 -5.86
C GLY A 97 28.99 -21.55 -5.32
N PRO A 98 29.74 -20.52 -5.77
CA PRO A 98 29.87 -19.25 -5.05
C PRO A 98 28.76 -18.23 -5.37
N MET A 99 28.51 -17.35 -4.39
CA MET A 99 27.79 -16.09 -4.57
C MET A 99 28.61 -15.12 -5.42
N THR A 100 27.97 -14.45 -6.38
CA THR A 100 28.44 -13.17 -6.92
C THR A 100 27.28 -12.20 -7.04
N ALA A 101 27.44 -11.04 -6.40
CA ALA A 101 26.63 -9.84 -6.59
C ALA A 101 26.97 -9.17 -7.94
N ALA A 102 25.97 -8.53 -8.57
CA ALA A 102 26.21 -7.49 -9.56
C ALA A 102 25.01 -6.52 -9.61
N MET A 103 25.27 -5.25 -9.29
CA MET A 103 24.47 -4.10 -9.73
C MET A 103 24.81 -3.79 -11.19
N ALA A 104 23.86 -3.26 -11.96
CA ALA A 104 24.15 -2.34 -13.06
C ALA A 104 22.95 -1.43 -13.35
N ALA A 105 23.24 -0.14 -13.46
CA ALA A 105 22.36 0.94 -13.87
C ALA A 105 22.26 1.03 -15.41
N ALA A 106 21.18 1.64 -15.91
CA ALA A 106 21.16 2.29 -17.22
C ALA A 106 20.12 3.42 -17.26
N ALA A 107 20.61 4.65 -17.50
CA ALA A 107 19.93 5.83 -18.03
C ALA A 107 20.41 5.99 -19.50
N VAL A 108 19.82 6.68 -20.49
CA VAL A 108 18.58 7.41 -20.80
C VAL A 108 18.61 7.61 -22.33
N ALA A 109 17.44 7.66 -23.01
CA ALA A 109 17.06 8.53 -24.15
C ALA A 109 15.86 7.87 -24.85
N GLY A 110 14.74 8.49 -25.22
CA GLY A 110 14.40 9.88 -25.42
C GLY A 110 13.69 10.00 -26.77
N THR A 111 12.35 9.97 -26.79
CA THR A 111 11.54 10.50 -27.91
C THR A 111 10.18 10.93 -27.37
N GLN A 112 9.82 12.17 -27.65
CA GLN A 112 8.56 12.82 -27.29
C GLN A 112 7.49 12.51 -28.34
N VAL A 113 6.24 12.30 -27.91
CA VAL A 113 5.04 12.34 -28.75
C VAL A 113 3.96 13.10 -27.96
N GLU A 114 3.34 14.11 -28.58
CA GLU A 114 2.31 14.94 -27.96
C GLU A 114 1.01 14.16 -27.69
N PRO A 115 0.33 14.39 -26.54
CA PRO A 115 -0.93 13.72 -26.22
C PRO A 115 -2.15 14.41 -26.86
N PRO A 116 -3.20 13.66 -27.22
CA PRO A 116 -4.44 14.22 -27.76
C PRO A 116 -5.29 14.87 -26.65
N GLU A 117 -6.00 15.95 -27.00
CA GLU A 117 -6.92 16.68 -26.12
C GLU A 117 -8.10 15.80 -25.66
N LEU A 118 -8.47 15.92 -24.38
CA LEU A 118 -9.61 15.23 -23.75
C LEU A 118 -10.73 16.22 -23.40
N ASP A 119 -11.91 15.95 -23.95
CA ASP A 119 -13.17 16.68 -23.71
C ASP A 119 -13.73 16.35 -22.32
N LEU A 120 -13.84 17.39 -21.47
CA LEU A 120 -14.18 17.31 -20.04
C LEU A 120 -15.68 17.40 -19.74
N GLN A 121 -16.57 17.29 -20.73
CA GLN A 121 -17.99 17.61 -20.52
C GLN A 121 -18.87 16.53 -19.83
N HIS A 122 -18.31 15.43 -19.30
CA HIS A 122 -19.12 14.33 -18.74
C HIS A 122 -19.12 14.18 -17.21
N LEU A 123 -18.48 15.06 -16.43
CA LEU A 123 -18.39 14.93 -14.96
C LEU A 123 -19.47 15.74 -14.22
N GLN A 124 -20.74 15.44 -14.46
CA GLN A 124 -21.83 15.85 -13.56
C GLN A 124 -22.71 14.67 -13.18
N GLY A 125 -22.68 14.30 -11.89
CA GLY A 125 -23.75 13.55 -11.23
C GLY A 125 -23.61 12.03 -11.24
N ALA A 126 -22.65 11.48 -10.49
CA ALA A 126 -22.74 10.10 -10.02
C ALA A 126 -22.23 10.00 -8.58
N SER A 127 -23.04 9.43 -7.69
CA SER A 127 -22.53 8.85 -6.44
C SER A 127 -21.46 7.80 -6.78
N PRO A 128 -20.37 7.70 -6.01
CA PRO A 128 -19.20 6.94 -6.44
C PRO A 128 -19.46 5.43 -6.38
N PRO A 129 -18.82 4.63 -7.26
CA PRO A 129 -18.81 3.19 -7.11
C PRO A 129 -18.04 2.81 -5.85
N THR A 130 -18.58 1.87 -5.07
CA THR A 130 -17.98 1.27 -3.88
C THR A 130 -16.92 0.21 -4.23
N GLU A 131 -16.21 0.38 -5.35
CA GLU A 131 -15.27 -0.59 -5.91
C GLU A 131 -14.03 0.16 -6.44
N PRO A 132 -12.81 -0.37 -6.24
CA PRO A 132 -11.57 0.24 -6.73
C PRO A 132 -11.60 0.58 -8.23
N ASN A 133 -11.31 1.84 -8.58
CA ASN A 133 -11.15 2.27 -9.97
C ASN A 133 -9.67 2.23 -10.37
N TRP A 134 -9.21 1.04 -10.76
CA TRP A 134 -7.80 0.79 -11.06
C TRP A 134 -7.21 1.60 -12.22
N ASN A 135 -8.04 2.13 -13.13
CA ASN A 135 -7.58 3.03 -14.18
C ASN A 135 -7.22 4.40 -13.59
N VAL A 136 -8.10 4.97 -12.77
CA VAL A 136 -7.82 6.22 -12.04
C VAL A 136 -6.66 6.02 -11.06
N ALA A 137 -6.59 4.87 -10.39
CA ALA A 137 -5.48 4.49 -9.52
C ALA A 137 -4.13 4.54 -10.25
N ARG A 138 -4.06 3.98 -11.46
CA ARG A 138 -2.85 4.01 -12.28
C ARG A 138 -2.44 5.44 -12.59
N ASP A 139 -3.37 6.22 -13.13
CA ASP A 139 -3.06 7.57 -13.62
C ASP A 139 -2.65 8.49 -12.47
N VAL A 140 -3.37 8.44 -11.33
CA VAL A 140 -3.04 9.24 -10.16
C VAL A 140 -1.68 8.84 -9.55
N ILE A 141 -1.33 7.55 -9.53
CA ILE A 141 -0.03 7.07 -9.04
C ILE A 141 1.10 7.59 -9.95
N VAL A 142 0.93 7.48 -11.27
CA VAL A 142 1.92 7.95 -12.25
C VAL A 142 2.14 9.46 -12.13
N ASP A 143 1.05 10.23 -12.10
CA ASP A 143 1.11 11.68 -11.98
C ASP A 143 1.73 12.13 -10.65
N SER A 144 1.37 11.46 -9.55
CA SER A 144 1.92 11.74 -8.22
C SER A 144 3.41 11.42 -8.18
N HIS A 145 3.82 10.30 -8.78
CA HIS A 145 5.23 9.92 -8.85
C HIS A 145 6.02 10.93 -9.67
N ALA A 146 5.49 11.37 -10.81
CA ALA A 146 6.11 12.40 -11.65
C ALA A 146 6.24 13.73 -10.92
N ALA A 147 5.22 14.17 -10.17
CA ALA A 147 5.26 15.38 -9.37
C ALA A 147 6.35 15.33 -8.29
N LEU A 148 6.46 14.20 -7.57
CA LEU A 148 7.49 13.98 -6.54
C LEU A 148 8.90 13.93 -7.14
N MET A 149 9.08 13.30 -8.30
CA MET A 149 10.36 13.27 -9.01
C MET A 149 10.78 14.69 -9.45
N ALA A 150 9.86 15.44 -10.06
CA ALA A 150 10.13 16.80 -10.53
C ALA A 150 10.49 17.76 -9.38
N ALA A 151 9.88 17.55 -8.20
CA ALA A 151 10.19 18.29 -6.98
C ALA A 151 11.48 17.85 -6.28
N GLY A 152 12.06 16.70 -6.65
CA GLY A 152 13.18 16.10 -5.90
C GLY A 152 12.77 15.62 -4.51
N ALA A 153 11.51 15.25 -4.31
CA ALA A 153 10.94 14.87 -3.02
C ALA A 153 11.39 13.46 -2.54
N TYR A 154 11.97 12.63 -3.41
CA TYR A 154 12.59 11.35 -3.02
C TYR A 154 13.99 11.54 -2.41
N ARG A 155 14.07 12.38 -1.39
CA ARG A 155 15.28 12.71 -0.64
C ARG A 155 15.12 12.37 0.84
N GLU A 156 16.19 12.56 1.60
CA GLU A 156 16.14 12.46 3.06
C GLU A 156 15.60 13.75 3.69
N TYR A 157 14.81 13.57 4.74
CA TYR A 157 14.22 14.62 5.57
C TYR A 157 14.70 14.50 7.01
N ASP A 158 14.82 15.62 7.71
CA ASP A 158 15.24 15.64 9.11
C ASP A 158 14.13 15.16 10.04
N THR A 159 12.88 15.42 9.66
CA THR A 159 11.70 14.96 10.39
C THR A 159 10.68 14.28 9.48
N GLU A 160 9.88 13.39 10.08
CA GLU A 160 8.78 12.72 9.41
C GLU A 160 7.70 13.71 8.92
N ALA A 161 7.42 14.75 9.71
CA ALA A 161 6.46 15.79 9.36
C ALA A 161 6.91 16.64 8.16
N GLU A 162 8.21 16.86 7.97
CA GLU A 162 8.73 17.51 6.75
C GLU A 162 8.50 16.65 5.51
N ALA A 163 8.75 15.34 5.59
CA ALA A 163 8.46 14.42 4.49
C ALA A 163 6.95 14.46 4.14
N ALA A 164 6.07 14.42 5.15
CA ALA A 164 4.63 14.51 4.96
C ALA A 164 4.15 15.88 4.41
N ARG A 165 4.82 16.98 4.77
CA ARG A 165 4.54 18.31 4.18
C ARG A 165 4.86 18.36 2.69
N GLU A 166 5.95 17.73 2.28
CA GLU A 166 6.33 17.69 0.86
C GLU A 166 5.42 16.75 0.07
N TRP A 167 4.97 15.66 0.68
CA TRP A 167 3.88 14.86 0.13
C TRP A 167 2.65 15.72 -0.17
N ARG A 168 2.15 16.46 0.82
CA ARG A 168 1.00 17.37 0.63
C ARG A 168 1.24 18.35 -0.51
N GLN A 169 2.38 19.03 -0.52
CA GLN A 169 2.66 20.08 -1.50
C GLN A 169 2.60 19.59 -2.95
N HIS A 170 2.99 18.32 -3.20
CA HIS A 170 3.14 17.81 -4.55
C HIS A 170 2.07 16.80 -4.96
N VAL A 171 1.48 16.08 -4.02
CA VAL A 171 0.51 15.00 -4.29
C VAL A 171 -0.93 15.47 -4.13
N LEU A 172 -1.23 16.37 -3.18
CA LEU A 172 -2.61 16.85 -2.99
C LEU A 172 -3.20 17.49 -4.26
N PRO A 173 -2.48 18.36 -5.01
CA PRO A 173 -3.03 18.90 -6.26
C PRO A 173 -3.29 17.83 -7.33
N VAL A 174 -2.54 16.72 -7.29
CA VAL A 174 -2.77 15.57 -8.19
C VAL A 174 -4.02 14.81 -7.74
N ALA A 175 -4.11 14.48 -6.45
CA ALA A 175 -5.27 13.84 -5.84
C ALA A 175 -6.57 14.63 -6.11
N ASP A 176 -6.55 15.96 -5.96
CA ASP A 176 -7.68 16.85 -6.25
C ASP A 176 -8.15 16.77 -7.71
N ARG A 177 -7.22 16.74 -8.67
CA ARG A 177 -7.55 16.63 -10.10
C ARG A 177 -8.19 15.29 -10.46
N HIS A 178 -7.75 14.22 -9.81
CA HIS A 178 -8.26 12.86 -10.05
C HIS A 178 -9.47 12.52 -9.17
N GLY A 179 -9.72 13.28 -8.10
CA GLY A 179 -10.81 13.06 -7.17
C GLY A 179 -10.68 11.77 -6.35
N VAL A 180 -9.45 11.32 -6.08
CA VAL A 180 -9.14 10.09 -5.34
C VAL A 180 -8.05 10.30 -4.30
N GLU A 181 -8.02 9.48 -3.26
CA GLU A 181 -6.95 9.53 -2.26
C GLU A 181 -5.66 8.90 -2.79
N VAL A 182 -4.53 9.47 -2.38
CA VAL A 182 -3.20 8.95 -2.69
C VAL A 182 -2.39 8.96 -1.41
N GLY A 183 -1.74 7.83 -1.12
CA GLY A 183 -0.88 7.70 0.04
C GLY A 183 0.52 7.18 -0.27
N ALA A 184 1.40 7.31 0.71
CA ALA A 184 2.69 6.63 0.76
C ALA A 184 3.07 6.25 2.19
N LEU A 185 3.97 5.28 2.28
CA LEU A 185 4.66 4.93 3.51
C LEU A 185 5.87 5.84 3.73
N ILE A 186 6.17 6.17 4.97
CA ILE A 186 7.37 6.89 5.38
C ILE A 186 8.24 5.95 6.21
N ALA A 187 9.52 5.86 5.84
CA ALA A 187 10.48 5.04 6.57
C ALA A 187 11.60 5.88 7.16
N GLN A 188 12.01 5.52 8.36
CA GLN A 188 13.23 5.99 8.99
C GLN A 188 14.42 5.14 8.51
N THR A 189 15.39 5.81 7.92
CA THR A 189 16.64 5.24 7.44
C THR A 189 17.62 4.98 8.59
N ALA A 190 18.70 4.22 8.33
CA ALA A 190 19.67 3.85 9.35
C ALA A 190 20.43 5.05 9.98
N ASN A 191 20.49 6.19 9.29
CA ASN A 191 21.12 7.41 9.80
C ASN A 191 20.14 8.30 10.60
N GLY A 192 18.92 7.83 10.83
CA GLY A 192 17.87 8.54 11.56
C GLY A 192 17.03 9.51 10.73
N LYS A 193 17.33 9.71 9.44
CA LYS A 193 16.54 10.54 8.51
C LYS A 193 15.32 9.80 7.97
N TYR A 194 14.39 10.53 7.37
CA TYR A 194 13.13 10.00 6.85
C TYR A 194 13.07 10.06 5.32
N ARG A 195 12.38 9.10 4.68
CA ARG A 195 12.16 9.07 3.23
C ARG A 195 10.73 8.65 2.88
N LEU A 196 10.17 9.32 1.88
CA LEU A 196 8.91 8.94 1.25
C LEU A 196 9.07 7.65 0.43
N GLY A 197 8.10 6.76 0.55
CA GLY A 197 7.83 5.69 -0.40
C GLY A 197 7.18 6.22 -1.68
N ALA A 198 7.02 5.35 -2.67
CA ALA A 198 6.31 5.72 -3.89
C ALA A 198 4.79 5.74 -3.65
N PRO A 199 4.04 6.51 -4.46
CA PRO A 199 2.59 6.61 -4.31
C PRO A 199 1.85 5.31 -4.52
N TRP A 200 0.74 5.23 -3.80
CA TRP A 200 -0.27 4.19 -3.87
C TRP A 200 -1.65 4.85 -3.91
N SER A 201 -2.58 4.27 -4.66
CA SER A 201 -4.02 4.57 -4.65
C SER A 201 -4.79 3.30 -5.06
N SER A 202 -6.01 3.09 -4.55
CA SER A 202 -6.99 2.11 -5.08
C SER A 202 -7.90 2.75 -6.14
N GLY A 203 -7.73 4.05 -6.40
CA GLY A 203 -8.63 4.83 -7.25
C GLY A 203 -9.96 5.15 -6.56
N GLU A 204 -10.00 5.04 -5.23
CA GLU A 204 -11.15 5.39 -4.42
C GLU A 204 -11.00 6.76 -3.79
N ARG A 205 -12.14 7.34 -3.43
CA ARG A 205 -12.25 8.74 -3.04
C ARG A 205 -12.05 9.01 -1.55
N ALA A 206 -12.09 7.98 -0.71
CA ALA A 206 -12.11 8.10 0.75
C ALA A 206 -11.38 6.94 1.47
N THR A 207 -10.42 6.31 0.80
CA THR A 207 -9.63 5.23 1.41
C THR A 207 -8.28 5.05 0.73
N ILE A 208 -7.30 4.63 1.52
CA ILE A 208 -6.01 4.12 1.07
C ILE A 208 -5.82 2.62 1.31
N GLU A 209 -6.90 1.84 1.17
CA GLU A 209 -6.99 0.41 1.53
C GLU A 209 -5.69 -0.37 1.24
N ASP A 210 -5.23 -1.16 2.20
CA ASP A 210 -4.04 -1.99 2.06
C ASP A 210 -2.69 -1.28 1.84
N ILE A 211 -2.57 0.03 2.07
CA ILE A 211 -1.30 0.76 1.84
C ILE A 211 -0.06 0.12 2.50
N VAL A 212 -0.11 -0.35 3.76
CA VAL A 212 1.03 -1.04 4.43
C VAL A 212 1.35 -2.39 3.79
N SER A 213 0.34 -3.06 3.22
CA SER A 213 0.45 -4.37 2.59
C SER A 213 0.94 -4.28 1.15
N LEU A 214 0.49 -3.27 0.40
CA LEU A 214 0.63 -3.17 -1.06
C LEU A 214 1.52 -2.00 -1.52
N ALA A 215 1.65 -0.94 -0.74
CA ALA A 215 2.41 0.22 -1.19
C ALA A 215 3.91 -0.06 -1.24
N PRO A 216 4.63 0.53 -2.22
CA PRO A 216 6.08 0.39 -2.30
C PRO A 216 6.78 0.95 -1.06
N ARG A 217 7.54 0.08 -0.38
CA ARG A 217 8.34 0.47 0.78
C ARG A 217 9.63 1.16 0.36
N SER A 218 9.94 2.29 1.00
CA SER A 218 11.28 2.86 0.98
C SER A 218 12.21 2.07 1.90
N ALA A 219 13.51 2.16 1.66
CA ALA A 219 14.50 1.48 2.48
C ALA A 219 14.54 2.10 3.90
N GLY A 220 14.33 1.27 4.92
CA GLY A 220 14.33 1.70 6.32
C GLY A 220 13.27 0.99 7.16
N ARG A 221 13.14 1.42 8.41
CA ARG A 221 12.08 1.00 9.31
C ARG A 221 10.83 1.82 9.00
N LEU A 222 9.69 1.17 8.78
CA LEU A 222 8.40 1.85 8.61
C LEU A 222 8.06 2.64 9.90
N THR A 223 7.70 3.90 9.75
CA THR A 223 7.36 4.79 10.89
C THR A 223 6.02 5.49 10.72
N ALA A 224 5.60 5.76 9.48
CA ALA A 224 4.30 6.38 9.23
C ALA A 224 3.68 5.99 7.88
N ALA A 225 2.41 6.35 7.74
CA ALA A 225 1.74 6.54 6.46
C ALA A 225 1.35 8.02 6.32
N VAL A 226 1.35 8.53 5.09
CA VAL A 226 0.75 9.82 4.74
C VAL A 226 -0.23 9.62 3.59
N HIS A 227 -1.39 10.27 3.63
CA HIS A 227 -2.32 10.29 2.50
C HIS A 227 -3.03 11.63 2.33
N THR A 228 -3.67 11.81 1.18
CA THR A 228 -4.40 13.02 0.80
C THR A 228 -5.91 12.84 0.94
N HIS A 229 -6.63 13.84 1.44
CA HIS A 229 -8.08 13.97 1.27
C HIS A 229 -8.37 15.03 0.19
N PRO A 230 -8.81 14.61 -1.02
CA PRO A 230 -9.08 15.55 -2.10
C PRO A 230 -10.40 16.30 -1.90
N ALA A 231 -10.43 17.59 -2.20
CA ALA A 231 -11.65 18.39 -2.09
C ALA A 231 -12.73 17.92 -3.11
N PRO A 232 -14.04 18.06 -2.81
CA PRO A 232 -14.65 18.58 -1.58
C PRO A 232 -14.85 17.52 -0.48
N HIS A 233 -14.07 16.43 -0.44
CA HIS A 233 -14.19 15.51 0.70
C HIS A 233 -13.61 16.14 1.95
N GLY A 234 -14.52 16.59 2.82
CA GLY A 234 -14.21 16.83 4.21
C GLY A 234 -14.05 15.50 4.95
N TRP A 235 -13.47 15.60 6.13
CA TRP A 235 -13.42 14.52 7.10
C TRP A 235 -14.85 14.04 7.41
N GLY A 236 -15.09 12.73 7.34
CA GLY A 236 -16.41 12.17 7.60
C GLY A 236 -16.34 10.78 8.25
N GLY A 237 -16.96 10.61 9.42
CA GLY A 237 -16.98 9.33 10.13
C GLY A 237 -16.91 9.53 11.64
N GLY A 238 -17.42 8.59 12.43
CA GLY A 238 -17.44 8.71 13.90
C GLY A 238 -16.07 8.46 14.53
N ASP A 239 -15.71 9.26 15.53
CA ASP A 239 -14.46 9.13 16.29
C ASP A 239 -14.51 7.89 17.19
N ARG A 240 -13.42 7.11 17.19
CA ARG A 240 -13.28 5.90 18.01
C ARG A 240 -12.45 6.21 19.24
N ALA A 241 -12.80 5.60 20.35
CA ALA A 241 -12.03 5.69 21.58
C ALA A 241 -11.51 4.32 22.02
N PHE A 242 -10.25 4.27 22.47
CA PHE A 242 -9.62 3.05 22.95
C PHE A 242 -9.01 3.30 24.33
N SER A 243 -9.25 2.37 25.27
CA SER A 243 -8.43 2.30 26.48
C SER A 243 -7.05 1.71 26.15
N ARG A 244 -6.12 1.77 27.09
CA ARG A 244 -4.74 1.28 26.88
C ARG A 244 -4.68 -0.21 26.48
N TYR A 245 -5.67 -1.00 26.91
CA TYR A 245 -5.70 -2.45 26.70
C TYR A 245 -6.51 -2.86 25.48
N ASP A 246 -7.28 -1.93 24.92
CA ASP A 246 -8.04 -2.19 23.71
C ASP A 246 -7.12 -2.13 22.50
N ARG A 247 -7.34 -3.04 21.56
CA ARG A 247 -6.73 -2.99 20.24
C ARG A 247 -7.82 -2.93 19.18
N PRO A 248 -7.61 -2.20 18.08
CA PRO A 248 -8.51 -2.30 16.94
C PRO A 248 -8.47 -3.70 16.33
N GLY A 249 -9.61 -4.13 15.83
CA GLY A 249 -9.72 -5.26 14.92
C GLY A 249 -9.10 -4.92 13.55
N PRO A 250 -8.74 -5.95 12.76
CA PRO A 250 -8.13 -5.78 11.44
C PRO A 250 -9.05 -5.12 10.41
N ASP A 251 -10.36 -5.15 10.61
CA ASP A 251 -11.40 -4.51 9.81
C ASP A 251 -11.76 -3.09 10.30
N GLY A 252 -10.92 -2.51 11.16
CA GLY A 252 -11.19 -1.22 11.79
C GLY A 252 -12.31 -1.25 12.83
N THR A 253 -12.78 -2.44 13.22
CA THR A 253 -13.74 -2.60 14.32
C THR A 253 -13.07 -2.54 15.69
N GLY A 254 -13.87 -2.47 16.76
CA GLY A 254 -13.39 -2.27 18.12
C GLY A 254 -13.46 -0.81 18.58
N GLY A 255 -13.05 -0.57 19.84
CA GLY A 255 -13.18 0.72 20.50
C GLY A 255 -14.63 1.11 20.84
N TYR A 256 -14.78 2.13 21.69
CA TYR A 256 -16.07 2.72 22.02
C TYR A 256 -16.40 3.79 20.96
N GLY A 257 -17.60 3.70 20.36
CA GLY A 257 -18.05 4.65 19.34
C GLY A 257 -18.47 5.98 19.96
N GLY A 258 -17.96 7.10 19.44
CA GLY A 258 -18.42 8.45 19.73
C GLY A 258 -18.79 9.20 18.45
N GLU A 259 -19.68 10.19 18.57
CA GLU A 259 -19.85 11.21 17.54
C GLU A 259 -18.53 12.02 17.39
N GLY A 260 -18.17 12.32 16.15
CA GLY A 260 -16.99 13.12 15.79
C GLY A 260 -16.86 13.23 14.28
N ASP A 261 -16.03 14.17 13.82
CA ASP A 261 -15.81 14.45 12.40
C ASP A 261 -14.54 13.76 11.85
N ILE A 262 -13.82 12.98 12.66
CA ILE A 262 -12.58 12.33 12.24
C ILE A 262 -12.89 10.94 11.69
N GLN A 263 -12.45 10.64 10.46
CA GLN A 263 -12.46 9.29 9.90
C GLN A 263 -11.70 8.36 10.84
N ALA A 264 -12.42 7.68 11.72
CA ALA A 264 -11.79 6.73 12.62
C ALA A 264 -10.99 5.67 11.85
N GLY A 265 -11.37 5.33 10.61
CA GLY A 265 -10.60 4.44 9.75
C GLY A 265 -9.12 4.83 9.66
N ASP A 266 -8.81 6.11 9.44
CA ASP A 266 -7.45 6.56 9.14
C ASP A 266 -6.52 6.46 10.36
N PHE A 267 -7.03 6.79 11.55
CA PHE A 267 -6.25 6.73 12.79
C PHE A 267 -6.32 5.35 13.46
N VAL A 268 -7.44 4.63 13.30
CA VAL A 268 -7.53 3.21 13.68
C VAL A 268 -6.47 2.41 12.93
N TYR A 269 -6.27 2.73 11.65
CA TYR A 269 -5.22 2.12 10.84
C TYR A 269 -3.82 2.34 11.43
N GLY A 270 -3.49 3.59 11.76
CA GLY A 270 -2.24 3.92 12.45
C GLY A 270 -2.08 3.19 13.78
N TYR A 271 -3.17 3.09 14.55
CA TYR A 271 -3.16 2.41 15.84
C TYR A 271 -2.99 0.88 15.70
N TYR A 272 -3.63 0.25 14.72
CA TYR A 272 -3.51 -1.17 14.43
C TYR A 272 -2.08 -1.55 14.00
N HIS A 273 -1.46 -0.73 13.14
CA HIS A 273 -0.11 -0.95 12.65
C HIS A 273 1.00 -0.40 13.55
N GLU A 274 0.63 0.28 14.64
CA GLU A 274 1.56 0.93 15.58
C GLU A 274 2.50 1.94 14.88
N ILE A 275 1.94 2.74 13.96
CA ILE A 275 2.64 3.76 13.17
C ILE A 275 1.97 5.13 13.27
N ASN A 276 2.70 6.19 12.90
CA ASN A 276 2.13 7.52 12.79
C ASN A 276 1.30 7.64 11.50
N VAL A 277 0.33 8.56 11.49
CA VAL A 277 -0.51 8.84 10.33
C VAL A 277 -0.51 10.33 10.07
N TYR A 278 -0.35 10.71 8.80
CA TYR A 278 -0.46 12.08 8.34
C TYR A 278 -1.52 12.19 7.26
N ILE A 279 -2.34 13.23 7.35
CA ILE A 279 -3.46 13.48 6.45
C ILE A 279 -3.28 14.87 5.86
N ALA A 280 -3.23 14.93 4.54
CA ALA A 280 -2.99 16.13 3.77
C ALA A 280 -4.28 16.57 3.07
N ASP A 281 -4.78 17.75 3.38
CA ASP A 281 -5.98 18.29 2.75
C ASP A 281 -5.83 19.79 2.44
N SER A 282 -6.92 20.41 1.97
CA SER A 282 -6.95 21.83 1.65
C SER A 282 -6.70 22.74 2.86
N GLU A 283 -7.06 22.30 4.07
CA GLU A 283 -6.92 23.04 5.32
C GLU A 283 -5.49 22.94 5.89
N GLY A 284 -4.78 21.84 5.65
CA GLY A 284 -3.40 21.71 6.10
C GLY A 284 -2.82 20.31 6.05
N LEU A 285 -1.76 20.14 6.82
CA LEU A 285 -1.25 18.82 7.17
C LEU A 285 -1.67 18.53 8.60
N HIS A 286 -2.31 17.38 8.77
CA HIS A 286 -2.76 16.88 10.04
C HIS A 286 -2.02 15.59 10.35
N GLY A 287 -1.85 15.26 11.62
CA GLY A 287 -1.28 13.98 11.94
C GLY A 287 -1.58 13.52 13.36
N TRP A 288 -1.38 12.23 13.50
CA TRP A 288 -1.64 11.45 14.68
C TRP A 288 -0.40 10.63 14.96
N ILE A 289 0.21 10.85 16.13
CA ILE A 289 1.46 10.20 16.51
C ILE A 289 1.14 9.10 17.52
N TYR A 290 1.49 7.87 17.16
CA TYR A 290 1.19 6.69 17.97
C TYR A 290 1.71 6.83 19.40
N ASP A 291 2.98 7.19 19.56
CA ASP A 291 3.60 7.32 20.88
C ASP A 291 2.98 8.44 21.72
N ASP A 292 2.52 9.52 21.11
CA ASP A 292 1.87 10.61 21.84
C ASP A 292 0.46 10.20 22.28
N TYR A 293 -0.29 9.50 21.43
CA TYR A 293 -1.59 8.94 21.80
C TYR A 293 -1.48 7.90 22.93
N VAL A 294 -0.48 7.00 22.85
CA VAL A 294 -0.22 6.03 23.92
C VAL A 294 0.13 6.71 25.24
N LYS A 295 0.86 7.85 25.23
CA LYS A 295 1.12 8.62 26.45
C LYS A 295 -0.17 9.15 27.08
N ILE A 296 -1.15 9.57 26.29
CA ILE A 296 -2.47 10.03 26.80
C ILE A 296 -3.18 8.85 27.49
N GLN A 297 -3.20 7.68 26.86
CA GLN A 297 -3.80 6.47 27.45
C GLN A 297 -3.09 6.00 28.74
N LEU A 298 -1.81 6.34 28.92
CA LEU A 298 -1.08 5.99 30.14
C LEU A 298 -1.41 6.90 31.33
N GLN A 299 -2.00 8.08 31.11
CA GLN A 299 -2.46 8.97 32.18
C GLN A 299 -3.62 8.36 32.97
N ASP A 300 -4.52 7.66 32.27
CA ASP A 300 -5.57 6.83 32.86
C ASP A 300 -5.80 5.60 31.97
N ARG A 301 -5.29 4.45 32.43
CA ARG A 301 -5.31 3.19 31.67
C ARG A 301 -6.71 2.58 31.52
N THR A 302 -7.70 3.08 32.27
CA THR A 302 -9.08 2.61 32.24
C THR A 302 -10.00 3.49 31.40
N ARG A 303 -9.58 4.73 31.12
CA ARG A 303 -10.32 5.66 30.27
C ARG A 303 -10.18 5.26 28.81
N ALA A 304 -11.31 5.19 28.11
CA ALA A 304 -11.31 5.17 26.66
C ALA A 304 -10.91 6.56 26.14
N VAL A 305 -9.79 6.66 25.43
CA VAL A 305 -9.28 7.92 24.88
C VAL A 305 -9.72 8.01 23.42
N PRO A 306 -10.56 9.01 23.04
CA PRO A 306 -10.89 9.29 21.65
C PRO A 306 -9.63 9.55 20.80
N LEU A 307 -9.59 9.04 19.57
CA LEU A 307 -8.44 9.21 18.68
C LEU A 307 -8.16 10.69 18.38
N ARG A 308 -9.21 11.53 18.35
CA ARG A 308 -9.08 12.99 18.22
C ARG A 308 -8.23 13.66 19.30
N GLU A 309 -8.04 13.04 20.48
CA GLU A 309 -7.19 13.63 21.51
C GLU A 309 -5.69 13.52 21.18
N GLY A 310 -5.29 12.58 20.32
CA GLY A 310 -3.91 12.43 19.82
C GLY A 310 -3.62 13.20 18.52
N TYR A 311 -4.62 13.91 18.00
CA TYR A 311 -4.58 14.62 16.74
C TYR A 311 -3.90 15.99 16.85
N ARG A 312 -3.11 16.37 15.84
CA ARG A 312 -2.51 17.71 15.74
C ARG A 312 -2.34 18.17 14.28
N SER A 313 -2.48 19.47 14.06
CA SER A 313 -2.14 20.11 12.77
C SER A 313 -0.69 20.63 12.78
N PHE A 314 -0.05 20.67 11.61
CA PHE A 314 1.38 20.96 11.42
C PHE A 314 1.66 22.08 10.41
#